data_AF-A0A938V4G5-F1
#
_entry.id   AF-A0A938V4G5-F1
#
_cell.length_a   1.000
_cell.length_b   1.000
_cell.length_c   1.000
_cell.angle_alpha   90.00
_cell.angle_beta   90.00
_cell.angle_gamma   90.00
#
_symmetry.space_group_name_H-M   'P 1'
#
loop_
_entity.id
_entity.type
_entity.pdbx_description
1 polymer ?
#
loop_
_entity_poly.entity_id
_entity_poly.type
_entity_poly.pdbx_seq_one_letter_code
_entity_poly.pdbx_strand_id
1 'polypeptide(L)'
;MDRGDVDLTIFEKHLAAEARTALERGGLLSALLGLVGGGAVLALTYSGAVSNVDSAAVFAFAAGFYSVVFYLLARAGRLKGSMLYVAFMPFVSLPTVFFVLSHFQMPAGAATFLTGPISYLYFHLIIMTGFVFDKRLSILAGIVCAIEYQAAYLLARNGLAGITAEDPTLLQDLTSGPLYSIKAIMMVFAGFVVAALSQTVRRVIEKAVREEQQKERISRLFGQYVSPEVKDRIVSEKAEVSGERG
;
A
#
# COMPACT_ATOMS: atom_id res chain seq x y z
N MET A 1 33.80 9.17 14.14
CA MET A 1 32.51 8.58 13.76
C MET A 1 32.16 7.57 14.82
N ASP A 2 31.06 7.82 15.53
CA ASP A 2 30.63 6.99 16.65
C ASP A 2 30.02 5.67 16.11
N ARG A 3 30.21 4.55 16.82
CA ARG A 3 29.74 3.21 16.37
C ARG A 3 28.21 3.17 16.18
N GLY A 4 27.47 4.01 16.91
CA GLY A 4 26.02 4.15 16.75
C GLY A 4 25.58 4.64 15.37
N ASP A 5 26.36 5.49 14.70
CA ASP A 5 26.02 5.99 13.35
C ASP A 5 26.18 4.89 12.29
N VAL A 6 27.17 4.00 12.45
CA VAL A 6 27.40 2.89 11.52
C VAL A 6 26.23 1.89 11.60
N ASP A 7 25.72 1.58 12.79
CA ASP A 7 24.62 0.63 12.95
C ASP A 7 23.28 1.15 12.37
N LEU A 8 23.00 2.45 12.53
CA LEU A 8 21.83 3.10 11.94
C LEU A 8 21.87 3.07 10.40
N THR A 9 23.04 3.32 9.80
CA THR A 9 23.18 3.27 8.34
C THR A 9 23.00 1.86 7.77
N ILE A 10 23.45 0.83 8.49
CA ILE A 10 23.23 -0.57 8.10
C ILE A 10 21.75 -0.93 8.20
N PHE A 11 21.06 -0.53 9.27
CA PHE A 11 19.62 -0.74 9.42
C PHE A 11 18.83 -0.08 8.30
N GLU A 12 19.07 1.20 8.00
CA GLU A 12 18.38 1.91 6.92
C GLU A 12 18.59 1.24 5.55
N LYS A 13 19.79 0.70 5.31
CA LYS A 13 20.08 -0.06 4.08
C LYS A 13 19.27 -1.35 3.98
N HIS A 14 19.14 -2.10 5.07
CA HIS A 14 18.32 -3.32 5.11
C HIS A 14 16.83 -3.01 5.01
N LEU A 15 16.35 -1.98 5.71
CA LEU A 15 14.96 -1.54 5.63
C LEU A 15 14.60 -1.10 4.22
N ALA A 16 15.49 -0.35 3.54
CA ALA A 16 15.29 0.04 2.14
C ALA A 16 15.31 -1.16 1.18
N ALA A 17 16.12 -2.19 1.46
CA ALA A 17 16.12 -3.42 0.69
C ALA A 17 14.81 -4.21 0.88
N GLU A 18 14.31 -4.30 2.10
CA GLU A 18 13.06 -4.99 2.41
C GLU A 18 11.85 -4.22 1.84
N ALA A 19 11.85 -2.90 1.95
CA ALA A 19 10.85 -2.03 1.32
C ALA A 19 10.81 -2.25 -0.21
N ARG A 20 11.98 -2.36 -0.85
CA ARG A 20 12.07 -2.66 -2.28
C ARG A 20 11.49 -4.03 -2.61
N THR A 21 11.80 -5.06 -1.82
CA THR A 21 11.24 -6.41 -2.01
C THR A 21 9.72 -6.41 -1.84
N ALA A 22 9.20 -5.68 -0.83
CA ALA A 22 7.77 -5.53 -0.62
C ALA A 22 7.09 -4.78 -1.78
N LEU A 23 7.70 -3.70 -2.28
CA LEU A 23 7.21 -2.96 -3.45
C LEU A 23 7.26 -3.79 -4.72
N GLU A 24 8.30 -4.60 -4.92
CA GLU A 24 8.41 -5.52 -6.04
C GLU A 24 7.26 -6.54 -6.00
N ARG A 25 7.04 -7.19 -4.85
CA ARG A 25 5.95 -8.16 -4.70
C ARG A 25 4.57 -7.50 -4.83
N GLY A 26 4.36 -6.35 -4.19
CA GLY A 26 3.10 -5.61 -4.26
C GLY A 26 2.80 -5.10 -5.68
N GLY A 27 3.81 -4.61 -6.40
CA GLY A 27 3.70 -4.19 -7.79
C GLY A 27 3.36 -5.37 -8.71
N LEU A 28 4.01 -6.51 -8.52
CA LEU A 28 3.70 -7.73 -9.27
C LEU A 28 2.27 -8.23 -9.02
N LEU A 29 1.84 -8.29 -7.75
CA LEU A 29 0.49 -8.69 -7.38
C LEU A 29 -0.55 -7.71 -7.95
N SER A 30 -0.29 -6.41 -7.90
CA SER A 30 -1.17 -5.39 -8.49
C SER A 30 -1.24 -5.50 -10.02
N ALA A 31 -0.11 -5.80 -10.68
CA ALA A 31 -0.06 -6.04 -12.11
C ALA A 31 -0.87 -7.28 -12.51
N LEU A 32 -0.69 -8.39 -11.80
CA LEU A 32 -1.46 -9.61 -12.02
C LEU A 32 -2.95 -9.36 -11.80
N LEU A 33 -3.32 -8.67 -10.72
CA LEU A 33 -4.71 -8.34 -10.41
C LEU A 33 -5.33 -7.45 -11.50
N GLY A 34 -4.60 -6.46 -12.00
CA GLY A 34 -5.05 -5.60 -13.10
C GLY A 34 -5.24 -6.35 -14.43
N LEU A 35 -4.26 -7.17 -14.83
CA LEU A 35 -4.30 -7.92 -16.09
C LEU A 35 -5.34 -9.04 -16.07
N VAL A 36 -5.38 -9.82 -14.98
CA VAL A 36 -6.37 -10.90 -14.80
C VAL A 36 -7.76 -10.31 -14.62
N GLY A 37 -7.89 -9.24 -13.83
CA GLY A 37 -9.15 -8.53 -13.65
C GLY A 37 -9.69 -7.97 -14.96
N GLY A 38 -8.85 -7.33 -15.77
CA GLY A 38 -9.22 -6.86 -17.11
C GLY A 38 -9.66 -7.99 -18.04
N GLY A 39 -8.94 -9.11 -18.03
CA GLY A 39 -9.32 -10.31 -18.79
C GLY A 39 -10.65 -10.91 -18.34
N ALA A 40 -10.90 -10.95 -17.03
CA ALA A 40 -12.16 -11.43 -16.47
C ALA A 40 -13.35 -10.53 -16.86
N VAL A 41 -13.17 -9.20 -16.81
CA VAL A 41 -14.20 -8.24 -17.25
C VAL A 41 -14.49 -8.41 -18.75
N LEU A 42 -13.46 -8.59 -19.59
CA LEU A 42 -13.68 -8.89 -21.01
C LEU A 42 -14.43 -10.21 -21.21
N ALA A 43 -14.05 -11.27 -20.49
CA ALA A 43 -14.71 -12.57 -20.61
C ALA A 43 -16.19 -12.49 -20.23
N LEU A 44 -16.53 -11.75 -19.17
CA LEU A 44 -17.92 -11.49 -18.76
C LEU A 44 -18.69 -10.63 -19.77
N THR A 45 -17.98 -9.74 -20.48
CA THR A 45 -18.59 -8.93 -21.54
C THR A 45 -18.87 -9.77 -22.78
N TYR A 46 -17.91 -10.60 -23.19
CA TYR A 46 -18.07 -11.52 -24.32
C TYR A 46 -19.11 -12.62 -24.08
N SER A 47 -19.28 -13.07 -22.83
CA SER A 47 -20.34 -14.02 -22.48
C SER A 47 -21.74 -13.39 -22.44
N GLY A 48 -21.85 -12.08 -22.58
CA GLY A 48 -23.11 -11.33 -22.49
C GLY A 48 -23.66 -11.21 -21.07
N ALA A 49 -22.90 -11.63 -20.04
CA ALA A 49 -23.32 -11.53 -18.64
C ALA A 49 -23.38 -10.08 -18.15
N VAL A 50 -22.50 -9.21 -18.68
CA VAL A 50 -22.48 -7.77 -18.39
C VAL A 50 -22.29 -7.01 -19.70
N SER A 51 -23.08 -5.96 -19.92
CA SER A 51 -22.98 -5.10 -21.11
C SER A 51 -22.34 -3.75 -20.78
N ASN A 52 -21.61 -3.16 -21.73
CA ASN A 52 -21.07 -1.79 -21.68
C ASN A 52 -20.04 -1.51 -20.57
N VAL A 53 -19.21 -2.51 -20.21
CA VAL A 53 -18.12 -2.36 -19.23
C VAL A 53 -16.72 -2.41 -19.87
N ASP A 54 -16.63 -2.20 -21.18
CA ASP A 54 -15.36 -2.24 -21.94
C ASP A 54 -14.33 -1.23 -21.41
N SER A 55 -14.77 -0.05 -20.99
CA SER A 55 -13.88 0.97 -20.42
C SER A 55 -13.27 0.52 -19.10
N ALA A 56 -13.99 -0.26 -18.28
CA ALA A 56 -13.46 -0.82 -17.04
C ALA A 56 -12.40 -1.87 -17.33
N ALA A 57 -12.57 -2.68 -18.38
CA ALA A 57 -11.54 -3.60 -18.85
C ALA A 57 -10.29 -2.86 -19.35
N VAL A 58 -10.46 -1.86 -20.22
CA VAL A 58 -9.36 -1.02 -20.73
C VAL A 58 -8.59 -0.39 -19.58
N PHE A 59 -9.30 0.13 -18.58
CA PHE A 59 -8.67 0.70 -17.39
C PHE A 59 -7.93 -0.33 -16.56
N ALA A 60 -8.52 -1.51 -16.33
CA ALA A 60 -7.85 -2.58 -15.60
C ALA A 60 -6.54 -3.02 -16.29
N PHE A 61 -6.54 -3.12 -17.63
CA PHE A 61 -5.33 -3.37 -18.40
C PHE A 61 -4.32 -2.22 -18.30
N ALA A 62 -4.76 -0.96 -18.40
CA ALA A 62 -3.89 0.21 -18.29
C ALA A 62 -3.25 0.31 -16.88
N ALA A 63 -4.03 0.10 -15.82
CA ALA A 63 -3.57 0.05 -14.44
C ALA A 63 -2.64 -1.14 -14.19
N GLY A 64 -2.94 -2.30 -14.80
CA GLY A 64 -2.07 -3.48 -14.79
C GLY A 64 -0.72 -3.18 -15.45
N PHE A 65 -0.72 -2.54 -16.62
CA PHE A 65 0.51 -2.15 -17.32
C PHE A 65 1.30 -1.10 -16.55
N TYR A 66 0.65 -0.09 -15.96
CA TYR A 66 1.31 0.86 -15.08
C TYR A 66 1.93 0.15 -13.88
N SER A 67 1.25 -0.83 -13.29
CA SER A 67 1.77 -1.64 -12.20
C SER A 67 2.98 -2.49 -12.64
N VAL A 68 3.05 -2.94 -13.90
CA VAL A 68 4.27 -3.56 -14.47
C VAL A 68 5.41 -2.54 -14.54
N VAL A 69 5.17 -1.32 -15.03
CA VAL A 69 6.20 -0.26 -15.05
C VAL A 69 6.68 0.05 -13.64
N PHE A 70 5.76 0.16 -12.68
CA PHE A 70 6.06 0.37 -11.28
C PHE A 70 6.88 -0.78 -10.69
N TYR A 71 6.51 -2.03 -10.97
CA TYR A 71 7.27 -3.23 -10.63
C TYR A 71 8.68 -3.19 -11.20
N LEU A 72 8.85 -2.83 -12.48
CA LEU A 72 10.16 -2.74 -13.12
C LEU A 72 11.03 -1.64 -12.48
N LEU A 73 10.45 -0.49 -12.13
CA LEU A 73 11.16 0.58 -11.43
C LEU A 73 11.58 0.18 -10.01
N ALA A 74 10.72 -0.55 -9.30
CA ALA A 74 11.03 -1.13 -7.98
C ALA A 74 12.15 -2.17 -8.10
N ARG A 75 12.03 -3.09 -9.04
CA ARG A 75 13.04 -4.12 -9.34
C ARG A 75 14.35 -3.51 -9.84
N ALA A 76 14.34 -2.36 -10.49
CA ALA A 76 15.57 -1.64 -10.86
C ALA A 76 16.21 -0.87 -9.68
N GLY A 77 15.54 -0.78 -8.53
CA GLY A 77 16.04 -0.06 -7.35
C GLY A 77 16.08 1.46 -7.54
N ARG A 78 15.30 1.99 -8.49
CA ARG A 78 15.22 3.43 -8.80
C ARG A 78 14.29 4.19 -7.85
N LEU A 79 13.42 3.49 -7.13
CA LEU A 79 12.49 4.06 -6.16
C LEU A 79 13.19 4.34 -4.83
N LYS A 80 13.84 5.51 -4.71
CA LYS A 80 14.52 5.97 -3.50
C LYS A 80 14.29 7.45 -3.26
N GLY A 81 14.28 7.87 -2.00
CA GLY A 81 14.18 9.29 -1.62
C GLY A 81 12.99 10.00 -2.27
N SER A 82 13.24 11.13 -2.92
CA SER A 82 12.21 11.93 -3.61
C SER A 82 11.56 11.21 -4.80
N MET A 83 12.26 10.27 -5.46
CA MET A 83 11.70 9.51 -6.59
C MET A 83 10.49 8.65 -6.17
N LEU A 84 10.39 8.29 -4.88
CA LEU A 84 9.20 7.61 -4.35
C LEU A 84 7.96 8.49 -4.50
N TYR A 85 8.05 9.77 -4.16
CA TYR A 85 6.94 10.72 -4.28
C TYR A 85 6.57 10.92 -5.75
N VAL A 86 7.57 11.06 -6.64
CA VAL A 86 7.33 11.22 -8.09
C VAL A 86 6.67 9.99 -8.70
N ALA A 87 7.01 8.79 -8.24
CA ALA A 87 6.41 7.55 -8.75
C ALA A 87 5.01 7.28 -8.18
N PHE A 88 4.82 7.55 -6.89
CA PHE A 88 3.55 7.25 -6.20
C PHE A 88 2.46 8.28 -6.46
N MET A 89 2.76 9.58 -6.62
CA MET A 89 1.69 10.57 -6.84
C MET A 89 0.88 10.27 -8.11
N PRO A 90 1.48 10.07 -9.30
CA PRO A 90 0.71 9.70 -10.48
C PRO A 90 0.05 8.32 -10.35
N PHE A 91 0.65 7.42 -9.57
CA PHE A 91 0.11 6.09 -9.34
C PHE A 91 -1.19 6.13 -8.53
N VAL A 92 -1.24 6.90 -7.43
CA VAL A 92 -2.45 7.03 -6.61
C VAL A 92 -3.56 7.82 -7.33
N SER A 93 -3.18 8.67 -8.29
CA SER A 93 -4.11 9.44 -9.12
C SER A 93 -4.71 8.68 -10.31
N LEU A 94 -4.33 7.42 -10.54
CA LEU A 94 -4.85 6.61 -11.66
C LEU A 94 -6.39 6.56 -11.72
N PRO A 95 -7.13 6.34 -10.60
CA PRO A 95 -8.60 6.33 -10.65
C PRO A 95 -9.17 7.69 -11.09
N THR A 96 -8.54 8.80 -10.68
CA THR A 96 -8.95 10.16 -11.04
C THR A 96 -8.81 10.40 -12.54
N VAL A 97 -7.67 10.01 -13.12
CA VAL A 97 -7.45 10.09 -14.57
C VAL A 97 -8.54 9.33 -15.30
N PHE A 98 -8.91 8.14 -14.83
CA PHE A 98 -9.99 7.37 -15.42
C PHE A 98 -11.36 8.03 -15.28
N PHE A 99 -11.67 8.64 -14.15
CA PHE A 99 -12.92 9.41 -14.00
C PHE A 99 -12.99 10.60 -14.95
N VAL A 100 -11.89 11.33 -15.12
CA VAL A 100 -11.84 12.42 -16.10
C VAL A 100 -12.02 11.91 -17.52
N LEU A 101 -11.33 10.82 -17.90
CA LEU A 101 -11.45 10.23 -19.24
C LEU A 101 -12.86 9.69 -19.51
N SER A 102 -13.49 9.05 -18.53
CA SER A 102 -14.85 8.54 -18.66
C SER A 102 -15.89 9.65 -18.73
N HIS A 103 -15.67 10.79 -18.08
CA HIS A 103 -16.52 11.97 -18.20
C HIS A 103 -16.73 12.43 -19.64
N PHE A 104 -15.66 12.40 -20.46
CA PHE A 104 -15.73 12.83 -21.86
C PHE A 104 -16.18 11.76 -22.84
N GLN A 105 -16.10 10.48 -22.47
CA GLN A 105 -16.38 9.36 -23.37
C GLN A 105 -17.78 8.76 -23.19
N MET A 106 -18.44 8.99 -22.04
CA MET A 106 -19.70 8.33 -21.70
C MET A 106 -20.85 9.30 -21.48
N PRO A 107 -22.11 8.89 -21.78
CA PRO A 107 -23.28 9.74 -21.58
C PRO A 107 -23.51 10.18 -20.12
N ALA A 108 -23.32 9.28 -19.16
CA ALA A 108 -23.39 9.59 -17.72
C ALA A 108 -22.03 10.04 -17.15
N GLY A 109 -20.98 10.03 -17.98
CA GLY A 109 -19.64 10.47 -17.64
C GLY A 109 -19.01 9.74 -16.44
N ALA A 110 -18.30 10.50 -15.60
CA ALA A 110 -17.65 9.99 -14.40
C ALA A 110 -18.62 9.36 -13.37
N ALA A 111 -19.90 9.73 -13.40
CA ALA A 111 -20.90 9.25 -12.44
C ALA A 111 -21.04 7.73 -12.43
N THR A 112 -20.90 7.09 -13.60
CA THR A 112 -20.99 5.62 -13.77
C THR A 112 -19.99 4.86 -12.94
N PHE A 113 -18.77 5.38 -12.79
CA PHE A 113 -17.68 4.66 -12.11
C PHE A 113 -17.38 5.19 -10.72
N LEU A 114 -17.83 6.40 -10.41
CA LEU A 114 -17.66 7.00 -9.10
C LEU A 114 -18.47 6.25 -8.03
N THR A 115 -19.65 5.73 -8.38
CA THR A 115 -20.45 4.86 -7.51
C THR A 115 -20.00 3.39 -7.54
N GLY A 116 -19.21 3.03 -8.55
CA GLY A 116 -18.78 1.66 -8.82
C GLY A 116 -17.47 1.25 -8.13
N PRO A 117 -16.99 0.04 -8.43
CA PRO A 117 -15.85 -0.56 -7.73
C PRO A 117 -14.52 0.15 -7.97
N ILE A 118 -14.39 0.93 -9.06
CA ILE A 118 -13.18 1.67 -9.39
C ILE A 118 -12.85 2.74 -8.33
N SER A 119 -13.87 3.29 -7.66
CA SER A 119 -13.69 4.21 -6.53
C SER A 119 -12.93 3.58 -5.36
N TYR A 120 -13.01 2.26 -5.16
CA TYR A 120 -12.29 1.59 -4.07
C TYR A 120 -10.80 1.44 -4.34
N LEU A 121 -10.35 1.65 -5.57
CA LEU A 121 -8.92 1.57 -5.90
C LEU A 121 -8.09 2.65 -5.21
N TYR A 122 -8.67 3.80 -4.84
CA TYR A 122 -7.94 4.77 -4.02
C TYR A 122 -7.45 4.14 -2.71
N PHE A 123 -8.28 3.33 -2.04
CA PHE A 123 -7.88 2.66 -0.80
C PHE A 123 -6.76 1.65 -1.03
N HIS A 124 -6.86 0.86 -2.10
CA HIS A 124 -5.80 -0.08 -2.49
C HIS A 124 -4.47 0.64 -2.73
N LEU A 125 -4.50 1.73 -3.49
CA LEU A 125 -3.32 2.52 -3.83
C LEU A 125 -2.72 3.24 -2.62
N ILE A 126 -3.55 3.70 -1.68
CA ILE A 126 -3.10 4.22 -0.38
C ILE A 126 -2.41 3.12 0.44
N ILE A 127 -2.95 1.89 0.48
CA ILE A 127 -2.33 0.79 1.22
C ILE A 127 -0.93 0.47 0.65
N MET A 128 -0.79 0.53 -0.68
CA MET A 128 0.48 0.29 -1.37
C MET A 128 1.60 1.26 -0.93
N THR A 129 1.29 2.49 -0.52
CA THR A 129 2.32 3.43 -0.03
C THR A 129 2.91 2.99 1.32
N GLY A 130 2.19 2.17 2.09
CA GLY A 130 2.63 1.66 3.39
C GLY A 130 3.89 0.79 3.32
N PHE A 131 4.11 0.11 2.18
CA PHE A 131 5.28 -0.75 1.95
C PHE A 131 6.60 0.03 1.84
N VAL A 132 6.54 1.34 1.68
CA VAL A 132 7.72 2.22 1.61
C VAL A 132 8.30 2.52 3.00
N PHE A 133 7.54 2.25 4.07
CA PHE A 133 7.93 2.63 5.44
C PHE A 133 8.09 4.16 5.65
N ASP A 134 7.42 4.96 4.81
CA ASP A 134 7.35 6.42 4.89
C ASP A 134 5.95 6.89 5.28
N LYS A 135 5.85 7.41 6.51
CA LYS A 135 4.61 7.96 7.07
C LYS A 135 4.08 9.17 6.31
N ARG A 136 4.97 10.03 5.82
CA ARG A 136 4.59 11.29 5.16
C ARG A 136 3.98 10.98 3.80
N LEU A 137 4.57 10.04 3.08
CA LEU A 137 4.05 9.59 1.80
C LEU A 137 2.63 9.03 1.92
N SER A 138 2.37 8.21 2.94
CA SER A 138 1.04 7.58 3.13
C SER A 138 -0.04 8.59 3.53
N ILE A 139 0.29 9.55 4.40
CA ILE A 139 -0.63 10.66 4.73
C ILE A 139 -0.91 11.52 3.50
N LEU A 140 0.14 11.89 2.75
CA LEU A 140 0.01 12.73 1.57
C LEU A 140 -0.82 12.04 0.49
N ALA A 141 -0.62 10.74 0.26
CA ALA A 141 -1.43 9.95 -0.66
C ALA A 141 -2.91 9.96 -0.25
N GLY A 142 -3.23 9.74 1.03
CA GLY A 142 -4.61 9.81 1.52
C GLY A 142 -5.27 11.17 1.29
N ILE A 143 -4.54 12.26 1.52
CA ILE A 143 -5.01 13.64 1.26
C ILE A 143 -5.21 13.89 -0.24
N VAL A 144 -4.25 13.52 -1.08
CA VAL A 144 -4.35 13.67 -2.54
C VAL A 144 -5.53 12.89 -3.09
N CYS A 145 -5.67 11.61 -2.73
CA CYS A 145 -6.81 10.78 -3.12
C CYS A 145 -8.14 11.41 -2.72
N ALA A 146 -8.24 11.96 -1.49
CA ALA A 146 -9.46 12.61 -1.02
C ALA A 146 -9.81 13.86 -1.82
N ILE A 147 -8.83 14.72 -2.10
CA ILE A 147 -9.01 15.93 -2.91
C ILE A 147 -9.43 15.56 -4.32
N GLU A 148 -8.75 14.59 -4.92
CA GLU A 148 -9.04 14.13 -6.27
C GLU A 148 -10.40 13.46 -6.40
N TYR A 149 -10.78 12.62 -5.43
CA TYR A 149 -12.09 11.99 -5.38
C TYR A 149 -13.20 13.07 -5.25
N GLN A 150 -12.98 14.08 -4.40
CA GLN A 150 -13.91 15.19 -4.27
C GLN A 150 -14.02 16.01 -5.56
N ALA A 151 -12.90 16.25 -6.26
CA ALA A 151 -12.89 16.92 -7.56
C ALA A 151 -13.63 16.09 -8.62
N ALA A 152 -13.44 14.77 -8.64
CA ALA A 152 -14.16 13.86 -9.52
C ALA A 152 -15.67 13.85 -9.23
N TYR A 153 -16.07 13.95 -7.96
CA TYR A 153 -17.48 14.16 -7.59
C TYR A 153 -18.05 15.46 -8.16
N LEU A 154 -17.32 16.58 -8.05
CA LEU A 154 -17.79 17.85 -8.60
C LEU A 154 -17.97 17.78 -10.12
N LEU A 155 -17.08 17.06 -10.82
CA LEU A 155 -17.19 16.79 -12.25
C LEU A 155 -18.38 15.88 -12.59
N ALA A 156 -18.65 14.88 -11.74
CA ALA A 156 -19.73 13.91 -11.92
C ALA A 156 -21.11 14.42 -11.50
N ARG A 157 -21.21 15.56 -10.79
CA ARG A 157 -22.42 16.03 -10.12
C ARG A 157 -23.66 16.08 -11.04
N ASN A 158 -23.48 16.57 -12.27
CA ASN A 158 -24.59 16.67 -13.22
C ASN A 158 -25.08 15.28 -13.68
N GLY A 159 -24.17 14.33 -13.87
CA GLY A 159 -24.52 12.94 -14.20
C GLY A 159 -25.19 12.22 -13.02
N LEU A 160 -24.73 12.49 -11.79
CA LEU A 160 -25.34 11.95 -10.57
C LEU A 160 -26.76 12.49 -10.34
N ALA A 161 -27.02 13.77 -10.64
CA ALA A 161 -28.35 14.36 -10.51
C ALA A 161 -29.40 13.73 -11.45
N GLY A 162 -28.96 13.07 -12.53
CA GLY A 162 -29.83 12.33 -13.43
C GLY A 162 -30.20 10.91 -12.95
N ILE A 163 -29.62 10.44 -11.85
CA ILE A 163 -29.94 9.12 -11.28
C ILE A 163 -31.32 9.18 -10.64
N THR A 164 -32.15 8.18 -10.92
CA THR A 164 -33.45 7.98 -10.28
C THR A 164 -33.48 6.59 -9.63
N ALA A 165 -34.10 6.51 -8.46
CA ALA A 165 -34.32 5.25 -7.73
C ALA A 165 -35.67 5.35 -6.99
N GLU A 166 -36.37 4.23 -6.87
CA GLU A 166 -37.66 4.18 -6.16
C GLU A 166 -37.49 4.35 -4.64
N ASP A 167 -36.41 3.81 -4.08
CA ASP A 167 -36.06 4.00 -2.68
C ASP A 167 -35.36 5.36 -2.46
N PRO A 168 -35.95 6.26 -1.65
CA PRO A 168 -35.34 7.56 -1.34
C PRO A 168 -33.98 7.44 -0.65
N THR A 169 -33.77 6.37 0.13
CA THR A 169 -32.52 6.15 0.87
C THR A 169 -31.39 5.81 -0.10
N LEU A 170 -31.63 4.87 -1.01
CA LEU A 170 -30.71 4.54 -2.09
C LEU A 170 -30.42 5.76 -2.99
N LEU A 171 -31.44 6.56 -3.32
CA LEU A 171 -31.26 7.77 -4.11
C LEU A 171 -30.34 8.78 -3.40
N GLN A 172 -30.54 8.96 -2.08
CA GLN A 172 -29.67 9.80 -1.26
C GLN A 172 -28.24 9.27 -1.25
N ASP A 173 -28.06 7.95 -1.16
CA ASP A 173 -26.74 7.30 -1.19
C ASP A 173 -25.97 7.55 -2.48
N LEU A 174 -26.67 7.56 -3.61
CA LEU A 174 -26.05 7.74 -4.92
C LEU A 174 -25.81 9.21 -5.29
N THR A 175 -26.59 10.15 -4.75
CA THR A 175 -26.58 11.55 -5.24
C THR A 175 -26.09 12.58 -4.22
N SER A 176 -26.18 12.29 -2.92
CA SER A 176 -25.94 13.31 -1.89
C SER A 176 -24.46 13.65 -1.74
N GLY A 177 -24.11 14.92 -1.90
CA GLY A 177 -22.74 15.41 -1.74
C GLY A 177 -22.07 15.07 -0.41
N PRO A 178 -22.77 15.15 0.75
CA PRO A 178 -22.19 14.79 2.04
C PRO A 178 -21.64 13.35 2.09
N LEU A 179 -22.28 12.38 1.44
CA LEU A 179 -21.81 10.99 1.45
C LEU A 179 -20.52 10.81 0.63
N TYR A 180 -20.36 11.55 -0.47
CA TYR A 180 -19.10 11.60 -1.20
C TYR A 180 -17.98 12.25 -0.36
N SER A 181 -18.30 13.30 0.39
CA SER A 181 -17.36 13.91 1.34
C SER A 181 -16.94 12.94 2.44
N ILE A 182 -17.86 12.11 2.95
CA ILE A 182 -17.52 11.06 3.94
C ILE A 182 -16.53 10.07 3.33
N LYS A 183 -16.74 9.60 2.09
CA LYS A 183 -15.78 8.73 1.39
C LYS A 183 -14.40 9.39 1.25
N ALA A 184 -14.35 10.68 0.90
CA ALA A 184 -13.08 11.43 0.85
C ALA A 184 -12.39 11.50 2.22
N ILE A 185 -13.14 11.76 3.30
CA ILE A 185 -12.61 11.73 4.68
C ILE A 185 -12.08 10.34 5.03
N MET A 186 -12.77 9.27 4.63
CA MET A 186 -12.29 7.89 4.85
C MET A 186 -10.96 7.63 4.13
N MET A 187 -10.72 8.22 2.95
CA MET A 187 -9.42 8.11 2.26
C MET A 187 -8.30 8.79 3.05
N VAL A 188 -8.55 9.97 3.61
CA VAL A 188 -7.60 10.64 4.52
C VAL A 188 -7.30 9.74 5.72
N PHE A 189 -8.36 9.20 6.34
CA PHE A 189 -8.22 8.30 7.49
C PHE A 189 -7.41 7.05 7.15
N ALA A 190 -7.65 6.43 6.00
CA ALA A 190 -6.86 5.31 5.50
C ALA A 190 -5.37 5.66 5.39
N GLY A 191 -5.04 6.85 4.88
CA GLY A 191 -3.67 7.35 4.82
C GLY A 191 -3.00 7.44 6.20
N PHE A 192 -3.73 7.92 7.22
CA PHE A 192 -3.24 7.95 8.61
C PHE A 192 -3.07 6.55 9.20
N VAL A 193 -4.03 5.65 8.99
CA VAL A 193 -3.95 4.26 9.47
C VAL A 193 -2.74 3.55 8.87
N VAL A 194 -2.55 3.65 7.55
CA VAL A 194 -1.41 3.07 6.84
C VAL A 194 -0.10 3.68 7.35
N ALA A 195 -0.05 5.00 7.55
CA ALA A 195 1.13 5.67 8.11
C ALA A 195 1.48 5.20 9.54
N ALA A 196 0.48 4.94 10.38
CA ALA A 196 0.66 4.43 11.74
C ALA A 196 1.14 2.96 11.72
N LEU A 197 0.53 2.13 10.88
CA LEU A 197 0.92 0.72 10.69
C LEU A 197 2.36 0.64 10.19
N SER A 198 2.69 1.43 9.17
CA SER A 198 4.01 1.50 8.55
C SER A 198 5.10 1.89 9.55
N GLN A 199 4.84 2.88 10.41
CA GLN A 199 5.76 3.24 11.51
C GLN A 199 5.90 2.14 12.56
N THR A 200 4.79 1.47 12.91
CA THR A 200 4.80 0.40 13.90
C THR A 200 5.64 -0.77 13.42
N VAL A 201 5.44 -1.21 12.19
CA VAL A 201 6.24 -2.29 11.57
C VAL A 201 7.72 -1.90 11.54
N ARG A 202 8.06 -0.67 11.12
CA ARG A 202 9.45 -0.19 11.13
C ARG A 202 10.08 -0.29 12.51
N ARG A 203 9.40 0.13 13.58
CA ARG A 203 9.90 0.06 14.95
C ARG A 203 10.08 -1.38 15.44
N VAL A 204 9.18 -2.29 15.06
CA VAL A 204 9.29 -3.72 15.39
C VAL A 204 10.55 -4.32 14.75
N ILE A 205 10.77 -4.04 13.47
CA ILE A 205 11.98 -4.50 12.76
C ILE A 205 13.24 -3.91 13.40
N GLU A 206 13.23 -2.61 13.70
CA GLU A 206 14.36 -1.94 14.37
C GLU A 206 14.68 -2.57 15.73
N LYS A 207 13.65 -2.87 16.53
CA LYS A 207 13.82 -3.51 17.83
C LYS A 207 14.39 -4.92 17.69
N ALA A 208 13.87 -5.73 16.76
CA ALA A 208 14.37 -7.08 16.50
C ALA A 208 15.86 -7.08 16.08
N VAL A 209 16.26 -6.14 15.21
CA VAL A 209 17.66 -5.99 14.80
C VAL A 209 18.55 -5.62 15.99
N ARG A 210 18.13 -4.65 16.82
CA ARG A 210 18.90 -4.25 18.02
C ARG A 210 19.05 -5.40 19.01
N GLU A 211 18.01 -6.21 19.21
CA GLU A 211 18.05 -7.37 20.11
C GLU A 211 19.05 -8.44 19.63
N GLU A 212 19.06 -8.76 18.34
CA GLU A 212 20.03 -9.71 17.77
C GLU A 212 21.47 -9.19 17.87
N GLN A 213 21.70 -7.91 17.59
CA GLN A 213 23.02 -7.28 17.76
C GLN A 213 23.50 -7.32 19.21
N GLN A 214 22.60 -7.11 20.18
CA GLN A 214 22.94 -7.22 21.60
C GLN A 214 23.34 -8.65 21.98
N LYS A 215 22.60 -9.66 21.50
CA LYS A 215 22.95 -11.07 21.72
C LYS A 215 24.32 -11.41 21.12
N GLU A 216 24.60 -10.97 19.90
CA GLU A 216 25.89 -11.19 19.24
C GLU A 216 27.03 -10.52 20.01
N ARG A 217 26.83 -9.28 20.46
CA ARG A 217 27.81 -8.54 21.26
C ARG A 217 28.10 -9.24 22.59
N ILE A 218 27.05 -9.68 23.29
CA ILE A 218 27.18 -10.45 24.54
C ILE A 218 27.94 -11.75 24.28
N SER A 219 27.58 -12.51 23.24
CA SER A 219 28.27 -13.76 22.85
C SER A 219 29.76 -13.54 22.57
N ARG A 220 30.10 -12.47 21.84
CA ARG A 220 31.50 -12.10 21.55
C ARG A 220 32.27 -11.70 22.80
N LEU A 221 31.66 -10.94 23.72
CA LEU A 221 32.29 -10.59 24.99
C LEU A 221 32.54 -11.86 25.83
N PHE A 222 31.54 -12.73 25.98
CA PHE A 222 31.73 -13.99 26.73
C PHE A 222 32.79 -14.90 26.08
N GLY A 223 32.86 -14.98 24.75
CA GLY A 223 33.92 -15.71 24.06
C GLY A 223 35.33 -15.10 24.22
N GLN A 224 35.43 -13.82 24.60
CA GLN A 224 36.69 -13.15 24.92
C GLN A 224 37.09 -13.23 26.41
N TYR A 225 36.13 -13.37 27.32
CA TYR A 225 36.37 -13.38 28.78
C TYR A 225 36.30 -14.76 29.43
N VAL A 226 35.80 -15.77 28.72
CA VAL A 226 35.59 -17.11 29.26
C VAL A 226 36.08 -18.12 28.21
N SER A 227 37.06 -18.97 28.56
CA SER A 227 37.50 -20.04 27.64
C SER A 227 36.30 -20.97 27.34
N PRO A 228 36.22 -21.57 26.13
CA PRO A 228 35.12 -22.48 25.79
C PRO A 228 34.92 -23.57 26.84
N GLU A 229 36.01 -24.02 27.50
CA GLU A 229 35.94 -25.02 28.56
C GLU A 229 35.15 -24.56 29.81
N VAL A 230 35.18 -23.26 30.15
CA VAL A 230 34.44 -22.74 31.32
C VAL A 230 32.96 -22.49 30.97
N LYS A 231 32.65 -22.15 29.71
CA LYS A 231 31.27 -21.99 29.23
C LYS A 231 30.53 -23.33 29.25
N ASP A 232 31.15 -24.40 28.77
CA ASP A 232 30.54 -25.73 28.73
C ASP A 232 30.37 -26.31 30.15
N ARG A 233 31.31 -26.03 31.06
CA ARG A 233 31.24 -26.46 32.47
C ARG A 233 30.12 -25.77 33.26
N ILE A 234 29.88 -24.48 33.01
CA ILE A 234 28.77 -23.75 33.65
C ILE A 234 27.40 -24.22 33.12
N VAL A 235 27.32 -24.58 31.84
CA VAL A 235 26.09 -25.11 31.23
C VAL A 235 25.78 -26.52 31.75
N SER A 236 26.80 -27.37 31.94
CA SER A 236 26.61 -28.71 32.53
C SER A 236 26.20 -28.65 34.00
N GLU A 237 26.84 -27.80 34.80
CA GLU A 237 26.50 -27.66 36.23
C GLU A 237 25.10 -27.07 36.44
N LYS A 238 24.64 -26.15 35.59
CA LYS A 238 23.26 -25.64 35.67
C LYS A 238 22.20 -26.65 35.26
N ALA A 239 22.52 -27.58 34.36
CA ALA A 239 21.62 -28.64 33.94
C ALA A 239 21.44 -29.70 35.06
N GLU A 240 22.48 -29.99 35.83
CA GLU A 240 22.41 -30.87 37.00
C GLU A 240 21.60 -30.24 38.15
N VAL A 241 21.80 -28.95 38.45
CA VAL A 241 21.05 -28.25 39.51
C VAL A 241 19.55 -28.08 39.18
N SER A 242 19.18 -28.05 37.90
CA SER A 242 17.76 -28.02 37.48
C SER A 242 17.11 -29.41 37.48
N GLY A 243 17.89 -30.49 37.48
CA GLY A 243 17.39 -31.87 37.52
C GLY A 243 17.08 -32.38 38.93
N GLU A 244 17.67 -31.80 39.97
CA GLU A 244 17.45 -32.20 41.37
C GLU A 244 16.26 -31.50 42.07
N ARG A 245 15.51 -30.66 41.34
CA ARG A 245 14.28 -30.01 41.84
C ARG A 245 13.02 -30.42 41.06
N GLY A 246 13.06 -31.55 40.37
CA GLY A 246 11.90 -32.22 39.77
C GLY A 246 11.42 -33.37 40.63
#